data_AF-G6C651-F1
#
_entry.id   AF-G6C651-F1
#
_cell.length_a   1.000
_cell.length_b   1.000
_cell.length_c   1.000
_cell.angle_alpha   90.00
_cell.angle_beta   90.00
_cell.angle_gamma   90.00
#
_symmetry.space_group_name_H-M   'P 1'
#
loop_
_entity.id
_entity.type
_entity.pdbx_description
1 polymer ?
#
loop_
_entity_poly.entity_id
_entity_poly.type
_entity_poly.pdbx_seq_one_letter_code
_entity_poly.pdbx_strand_id
1 'polypeptide(L)'
;MKTYTLHIAGLKRELPIIKLSYDLSIASFVILGDTEIVRKTAPMLAKKLPDVDFIVTAEAKGIPLAYEISKVLNLNEYIVARKSIKAYMEDPIEADVNSVTTGGSQKLYLNSIDAQKIKGKKVALVG
;
A
#
# COMPACT_ATOMS: atom_id res chain seq x y z
N MET A 1 19.51 -12.87 15.07
CA MET A 1 19.12 -12.21 13.80
C MET A 1 19.30 -10.70 13.98
N LYS A 2 19.93 -9.99 13.04
CA LYS A 2 20.12 -8.53 13.17
C LYS A 2 18.78 -7.83 12.95
N THR A 3 18.40 -6.91 13.83
CA THR A 3 17.15 -6.16 13.74
C THR A 3 17.41 -4.66 13.65
N TYR A 4 16.41 -3.93 13.15
CA TYR A 4 16.30 -2.49 13.25
C TYR A 4 15.07 -2.16 14.12
N THR A 5 15.26 -1.34 15.14
CA THR A 5 14.17 -0.88 15.99
C THR A 5 13.41 0.26 15.31
N LEU A 6 12.21 -0.02 14.81
CA LEU A 6 11.27 0.97 14.32
C LEU A 6 10.52 1.62 15.49
N HIS A 7 10.55 2.95 15.55
CA HIS A 7 9.70 3.77 16.41
C HIS A 7 8.68 4.53 15.56
N ILE A 8 7.39 4.27 15.73
CA ILE A 8 6.32 4.89 14.93
C ILE A 8 5.02 5.03 15.72
N ALA A 9 4.40 6.22 15.71
CA ALA A 9 3.15 6.48 16.44
C ALA A 9 3.18 6.03 17.92
N GLY A 10 4.34 6.20 18.59
CA GLY A 10 4.57 5.74 19.96
C GLY A 10 4.72 4.23 20.14
N LEU A 11 4.75 3.47 19.05
CA LEU A 11 5.00 2.04 19.03
C LEU A 11 6.47 1.74 18.78
N LYS A 12 6.89 0.56 19.25
CA LYS A 12 8.19 -0.04 18.96
C LYS A 12 7.98 -1.36 18.22
N ARG A 13 8.75 -1.61 17.15
CA ARG A 13 8.82 -2.89 16.43
C ARG A 13 10.28 -3.25 16.14
N GLU A 14 10.61 -4.52 16.24
CA GLU A 14 11.92 -5.04 15.82
C GLU A 14 11.78 -5.63 14.42
N LEU A 15 12.32 -4.93 13.43
CA LEU A 15 12.25 -5.35 12.04
C LEU A 15 13.48 -6.20 11.68
N PRO A 16 13.31 -7.41 11.13
CA PRO A 16 14.44 -8.19 10.67
C PRO A 16 15.17 -7.47 9.54
N ILE A 17 16.50 -7.38 9.64
CA ILE A 17 17.33 -6.88 8.53
C ILE A 17 17.54 -8.02 7.53
N ILE A 18 17.06 -7.83 6.30
CA ILE A 18 17.21 -8.79 5.21
C ILE A 18 18.15 -8.23 4.13
N LYS A 19 18.99 -9.10 3.58
CA LYS A 19 19.92 -8.76 2.51
C LYS A 19 19.24 -8.99 1.15
N LEU A 20 19.20 -7.97 0.30
CA LEU A 20 18.59 -8.03 -1.03
C LEU A 20 19.63 -8.23 -2.14
N SER A 21 20.82 -7.64 -1.98
CA SER A 21 21.97 -7.79 -2.87
C SER A 21 23.27 -7.83 -2.04
N TYR A 22 24.43 -7.91 -2.69
CA TYR A 22 25.73 -7.89 -2.00
C TYR A 22 25.90 -6.67 -1.07
N ASP A 23 25.43 -5.50 -1.51
CA ASP A 23 25.62 -4.17 -0.93
C ASP A 23 24.33 -3.54 -0.36
N LEU A 24 23.15 -4.14 -0.60
CA LEU A 24 21.87 -3.62 -0.12
C LEU A 24 21.23 -4.54 0.92
N SER A 25 20.83 -3.94 2.04
CA SER A 25 19.96 -4.58 3.04
C SER A 25 18.84 -3.64 3.44
N ILE A 26 17.68 -4.19 3.79
CA ILE A 26 16.53 -3.42 4.25
C ILE A 26 16.04 -3.92 5.62
N ALA A 27 15.47 -3.04 6.42
CA ALA A 27 14.64 -3.42 7.55
C ALA A 27 13.28 -3.88 7.00
N SER A 28 13.02 -5.18 7.01
CA SER A 28 11.81 -5.74 6.41
C SER A 28 10.59 -5.44 7.27
N PHE A 29 9.72 -4.59 6.77
CA PHE A 29 8.44 -4.27 7.40
C PHE A 29 7.29 -5.01 6.71
N VAL A 30 6.50 -5.72 7.50
CA VAL A 30 5.26 -6.38 7.06
C VAL A 30 4.14 -5.91 7.96
N ILE A 31 3.23 -5.10 7.40
CA ILE A 31 2.09 -4.55 8.13
C ILE A 31 0.94 -5.55 8.30
N LEU A 32 0.92 -6.61 7.47
CA LEU A 32 -0.10 -7.65 7.51
C LEU A 32 -0.06 -8.37 8.86
N GLY A 33 -1.16 -8.31 9.60
CA GLY A 33 -1.29 -8.86 10.96
C GLY A 33 -1.03 -7.86 12.08
N ASP A 34 -0.40 -6.71 11.81
CA ASP A 34 -0.17 -5.68 12.83
C ASP A 34 -1.33 -4.69 12.87
N THR A 35 -2.43 -5.09 13.49
CA THR A 35 -3.62 -4.22 13.60
C THR A 35 -3.35 -2.96 14.43
N GLU A 36 -2.42 -3.04 15.39
CA GLU A 36 -2.11 -1.92 16.27
C GLU A 36 -1.40 -0.78 15.52
N ILE A 37 -0.41 -1.11 14.67
CA ILE A 37 0.30 -0.09 13.87
C ILE A 37 -0.66 0.56 12.87
N VAL A 38 -1.55 -0.21 12.24
CA VAL A 38 -2.55 0.30 11.29
C VAL A 38 -3.49 1.29 11.99
N ARG A 39 -4.12 0.86 13.09
CA ARG A 39 -5.07 1.70 13.84
C ARG A 39 -4.45 2.98 14.38
N LYS A 40 -3.18 2.95 14.82
CA LYS A 40 -2.50 4.15 15.34
C LYS A 40 -2.00 5.08 14.25
N THR A 41 -1.52 4.55 13.12
CA THR A 41 -0.90 5.38 12.06
C THR A 41 -1.92 5.93 11.07
N ALA A 42 -3.00 5.22 10.77
CA ALA A 42 -4.00 5.66 9.78
C ALA A 42 -4.60 7.05 10.08
N PRO A 43 -5.05 7.38 11.32
CA PRO A 43 -5.56 8.72 11.61
C PRO A 43 -4.50 9.83 11.50
N MET A 44 -3.24 9.49 11.78
CA MET A 44 -2.13 10.45 11.66
C MET A 44 -1.81 10.74 10.19
N LEU A 45 -1.93 9.74 9.31
CA LEU A 45 -1.76 9.90 7.87
C LEU A 45 -2.95 10.62 7.25
N ALA A 46 -4.18 10.24 7.60
CA ALA A 46 -5.41 10.88 7.12
C ALA A 46 -5.41 12.40 7.37
N LYS A 47 -4.95 12.85 8.54
CA LYS A 47 -4.82 14.29 8.88
C LYS A 47 -3.83 15.07 8.00
N LYS A 48 -2.92 14.38 7.31
CA LYS A 48 -1.92 15.00 6.42
C LYS A 48 -2.36 14.99 4.96
N LEU A 49 -3.41 14.24 4.62
CA LEU A 49 -3.93 14.19 3.27
C LEU A 49 -4.74 15.47 2.97
N PRO A 50 -4.68 15.98 1.72
CA PRO A 50 -5.68 16.94 1.26
C PRO A 50 -7.04 16.25 1.14
N ASP A 51 -8.08 17.02 0.80
CA ASP A 51 -9.37 16.43 0.43
C ASP A 51 -9.22 15.50 -0.77
N VAL A 52 -9.60 14.24 -0.58
CA VAL A 52 -9.52 13.18 -1.58
C VAL A 52 -10.85 12.45 -1.70
N ASP A 53 -11.16 12.01 -2.91
CA ASP A 53 -12.34 11.22 -3.21
C ASP A 53 -12.09 9.72 -3.00
N PHE A 54 -10.85 9.26 -3.22
CA PHE A 54 -10.48 7.84 -3.15
C PHE A 54 -9.08 7.62 -2.59
N ILE A 55 -8.93 6.51 -1.87
CA ILE A 55 -7.64 5.90 -1.57
C ILE A 55 -7.37 4.78 -2.57
N VAL A 56 -6.17 4.76 -3.15
CA VAL A 56 -5.69 3.68 -4.00
C VAL A 56 -4.42 3.10 -3.39
N THR A 57 -4.33 1.78 -3.31
CA THR A 57 -3.12 1.06 -2.87
C THR A 57 -2.64 0.07 -3.91
N ALA A 58 -1.35 -0.25 -3.88
CA ALA A 58 -0.78 -1.35 -4.64
C ALA A 58 -0.64 -2.60 -3.76
N GLU A 59 -1.07 -3.74 -4.30
CA GLU A 59 -0.92 -5.08 -3.72
C GLU A 59 -1.46 -5.29 -2.29
N ALA A 60 -1.24 -6.50 -1.76
CA ALA A 60 -1.83 -6.93 -0.50
C ALA A 60 -1.35 -6.14 0.72
N LYS A 61 -0.08 -5.72 0.74
CA LYS A 61 0.54 -5.15 1.94
C LYS A 61 -0.08 -3.81 2.33
N GLY A 62 -0.44 -2.96 1.38
CA GLY A 62 -1.05 -1.67 1.68
C GLY A 62 -2.55 -1.74 2.03
N ILE A 63 -3.22 -2.88 1.78
CA ILE A 63 -4.68 -3.03 2.00
C ILE A 63 -5.13 -2.64 3.42
N PRO A 64 -4.51 -3.13 4.51
CA PRO A 64 -4.97 -2.77 5.86
C PRO A 64 -4.92 -1.27 6.12
N LEU A 65 -3.86 -0.61 5.63
CA LEU A 65 -3.68 0.83 5.81
C LEU A 65 -4.64 1.63 4.96
N ALA A 66 -4.84 1.24 3.70
CA ALA A 66 -5.79 1.87 2.80
C ALA A 66 -7.23 1.76 3.33
N TYR A 67 -7.62 0.59 3.84
CA TYR A 67 -8.91 0.37 4.48
C TYR A 67 -9.09 1.30 5.69
N GLU A 68 -8.14 1.31 6.63
CA GLU A 68 -8.28 2.10 7.86
C GLU A 68 -8.24 3.61 7.59
N ILE A 69 -7.43 4.09 6.63
CA ILE A 69 -7.45 5.49 6.21
C ILE A 69 -8.80 5.86 5.59
N SER A 70 -9.33 5.01 4.71
CA SER A 70 -10.63 5.25 4.08
C SER A 70 -11.75 5.33 5.11
N LYS A 71 -11.72 4.43 6.10
CA LYS A 71 -12.65 4.45 7.24
C LYS A 71 -12.51 5.74 8.06
N VAL A 72 -11.29 6.20 8.37
CA VAL A 72 -11.07 7.47 9.10
C VAL A 72 -11.61 8.67 8.32
N LEU A 73 -11.46 8.67 7.00
CA LEU A 73 -11.94 9.73 6.12
C LEU A 73 -13.43 9.61 5.77
N ASN A 74 -14.14 8.61 6.30
CA ASN A 74 -15.53 8.29 5.96
C ASN A 74 -15.75 8.08 4.44
N LEU A 75 -14.76 7.50 3.76
CA LEU A 75 -14.90 7.05 2.37
C LEU A 75 -15.55 5.67 2.35
N ASN A 76 -16.47 5.48 1.40
CA ASN A 76 -17.20 4.21 1.26
C ASN A 76 -16.38 3.13 0.56
N GLU A 77 -15.36 3.52 -0.20
CA GLU A 77 -14.60 2.63 -1.08
C GLU A 77 -13.11 3.00 -1.10
N TYR A 78 -12.28 1.98 -1.29
CA TYR A 78 -10.86 2.13 -1.64
C TYR A 78 -10.54 1.13 -2.75
N ILE A 79 -9.51 1.43 -3.54
CA ILE A 79 -9.19 0.68 -4.74
C ILE A 79 -7.82 0.03 -4.59
N VAL A 80 -7.68 -1.18 -5.13
CA VAL A 80 -6.47 -1.99 -5.02
C VAL A 80 -5.95 -2.38 -6.40
N ALA A 81 -4.81 -1.82 -6.80
CA ALA A 81 -4.06 -2.30 -7.95
C ALA A 81 -3.40 -3.65 -7.63
N ARG A 82 -3.38 -4.59 -8.57
CA ARG A 82 -2.90 -5.97 -8.39
C ARG A 82 -1.64 -6.22 -9.21
N LYS A 83 -0.77 -7.11 -8.72
CA LYS A 83 0.43 -7.58 -9.46
C LYS A 83 0.14 -8.65 -10.52
N SER A 84 -1.09 -9.15 -10.56
CA SER A 84 -1.56 -10.09 -11.57
C SER A 84 -3.05 -9.91 -11.80
N ILE A 85 -3.49 -10.23 -13.01
CA ILE A 85 -4.90 -10.26 -13.39
C ILE A 85 -5.66 -11.23 -12.46
N LYS A 86 -6.88 -10.86 -12.10
CA LYS A 86 -7.77 -11.69 -11.28
C LYS A 86 -9.01 -12.05 -12.07
N ALA A 87 -9.61 -13.20 -11.76
CA ALA A 87 -10.78 -13.71 -12.47
C ALA A 87 -11.99 -12.77 -12.47
N TYR A 88 -12.07 -11.86 -11.50
CA TYR A 88 -13.14 -10.87 -11.39
C TYR A 88 -12.85 -9.56 -12.16
N MET A 89 -11.69 -9.44 -12.80
CA MET A 89 -11.31 -8.23 -13.53
C MET A 89 -11.87 -8.27 -14.94
N GLU A 90 -12.46 -7.15 -15.35
CA GLU A 90 -12.94 -6.92 -16.70
C GLU A 90 -12.02 -5.90 -17.37
N ASP A 91 -11.45 -6.27 -18.52
CA ASP A 91 -10.57 -5.43 -19.35
C ASP A 91 -9.58 -4.55 -18.54
N PRO A 92 -8.69 -5.15 -17.71
CA PRO A 92 -7.88 -4.37 -16.78
C PRO A 92 -6.86 -3.49 -17.50
N ILE A 93 -6.69 -2.26 -17.02
CA ILE A 93 -5.59 -1.38 -17.42
C ILE A 93 -4.30 -1.95 -16.86
N GLU A 94 -3.27 -2.08 -17.70
CA GLU A 94 -1.94 -2.51 -17.30
C GLU A 94 -0.91 -1.37 -17.37
N ALA A 95 0.04 -1.39 -16.44
CA ALA A 95 1.18 -0.50 -16.42
C ALA A 95 2.46 -1.27 -16.05
N ASP A 96 3.51 -1.09 -16.83
CA ASP A 96 4.85 -1.58 -16.49
C ASP A 96 5.47 -0.70 -15.39
N VAL A 97 6.04 -1.35 -14.37
CA VAL A 97 6.72 -0.72 -13.25
C VAL A 97 8.07 -1.37 -13.00
N ASN A 98 9.07 -0.55 -12.71
CA ASN A 98 10.41 -1.01 -12.37
C ASN A 98 10.49 -1.27 -10.86
N SER A 99 10.74 -2.52 -10.47
CA SER A 99 10.93 -2.86 -9.07
C SER A 99 12.36 -2.60 -8.63
N VAL A 100 12.52 -1.95 -7.47
CA VAL A 100 13.83 -1.72 -6.85
C VAL A 100 14.34 -2.97 -6.14
N THR A 101 13.43 -3.78 -5.56
CA THR A 101 13.80 -4.87 -4.65
C THR A 101 13.78 -6.26 -5.28
N THR A 102 13.13 -6.43 -6.42
CA THR A 102 13.06 -7.69 -7.16
C THR A 102 13.49 -7.41 -8.59
N GLY A 103 14.58 -7.99 -9.06
CA GLY A 103 15.03 -7.76 -10.44
C GLY A 103 13.94 -8.13 -11.45
N GLY A 104 13.72 -7.25 -12.44
CA GLY A 104 12.78 -7.46 -13.55
C GLY A 104 11.65 -6.43 -13.64
N SER A 105 11.08 -6.31 -14.85
CA SER A 105 9.83 -5.56 -15.07
C SER A 105 8.70 -6.23 -14.31
N GLN A 106 7.91 -5.45 -13.59
CA GLN A 106 6.66 -5.90 -13.00
C GLN A 106 5.48 -5.21 -13.68
N LYS A 107 4.32 -5.86 -13.69
CA LYS A 107 3.08 -5.23 -14.12
C LYS A 107 2.19 -4.94 -12.93
N LEU A 108 1.51 -3.80 -12.98
CA LEU A 108 0.36 -3.49 -12.14
C LEU A 108 -0.90 -3.47 -13.01
N TYR A 109 -1.96 -4.02 -12.46
CA TYR A 109 -3.26 -4.15 -13.10
C TYR A 109 -4.32 -3.43 -12.27
N LEU A 110 -5.13 -2.60 -12.92
CA LEU A 110 -6.28 -1.95 -12.33
C LEU A 110 -7.53 -2.39 -13.09
N ASN A 111 -8.55 -2.87 -12.37
CA ASN A 111 -9.81 -3.27 -12.99
C ASN A 111 -10.44 -2.05 -13.69
N SER A 112 -10.98 -2.21 -14.90
CA SER A 112 -11.53 -1.06 -15.63
C SER A 112 -12.69 -0.40 -14.89
N ILE A 113 -13.51 -1.17 -14.17
CA ILE A 113 -14.58 -0.63 -13.31
C ILE A 113 -14.01 0.33 -12.26
N ASP A 114 -12.90 -0.04 -11.61
CA ASP A 114 -12.24 0.81 -10.61
C ASP A 114 -11.58 2.03 -11.27
N ALA A 115 -11.01 1.87 -12.45
CA ALA A 115 -10.44 2.97 -13.22
C ALA A 115 -11.49 4.03 -13.59
N GLN A 116 -12.71 3.61 -13.96
CA GLN A 116 -13.81 4.54 -14.23
C GLN A 116 -14.24 5.31 -12.99
N LYS A 117 -14.26 4.68 -11.80
CA LYS A 117 -14.62 5.35 -10.54
C LYS A 117 -13.71 6.52 -10.21
N ILE A 118 -12.40 6.38 -10.48
CA ILE A 118 -11.39 7.40 -10.13
C ILE A 118 -11.10 8.40 -11.25
N LYS A 119 -11.73 8.25 -12.41
CA LYS A 119 -11.51 9.15 -13.54
C LYS A 119 -11.95 10.58 -13.17
N GLY A 120 -11.02 11.52 -13.22
CA GLY A 120 -11.26 12.92 -12.87
C GLY A 120 -11.44 13.17 -11.36
N LYS A 121 -11.08 12.21 -10.51
CA LYS A 121 -11.17 12.31 -9.04
C LYS A 121 -9.83 12.64 -8.40
N LYS A 122 -9.85 13.21 -7.20
CA LYS A 122 -8.67 13.40 -6.36
C LYS A 122 -8.34 12.09 -5.66
N VAL A 123 -7.20 11.50 -6.01
CA VAL A 123 -6.78 10.20 -5.50
C VAL A 123 -5.54 10.36 -4.63
N ALA A 124 -5.54 9.75 -3.45
CA ALA A 124 -4.32 9.52 -2.67
C ALA A 124 -3.82 8.09 -2.87
N LEU A 125 -2.54 7.96 -3.21
CA LEU A 125 -1.84 6.69 -3.23
C LEU A 125 -1.31 6.35 -1.84
N VAL A 126 -1.57 5.13 -1.37
CA VAL A 126 -1.10 4.60 -0.08
C VAL A 126 -0.34 3.30 -0.32
N GLY A 127 0.89 3.19 0.18
CA GLY A 127 1.77 2.04 -0.03
C GLY A 127 2.97 2.04 0.90
#